data_AF-A0A1I7IJG2-F1
#
_entry.id   AF-A0A1I7IJG2-F1
#
_cell.length_a   1.000
_cell.length_b   1.000
_cell.length_c   1.000
_cell.angle_alpha   90.00
_cell.angle_beta   90.00
_cell.angle_gamma   90.00
#
_symmetry.space_group_name_H-M   'P 1'
#
loop_
_entity.id
_entity.type
_entity.pdbx_description
1 polymer ?
#
loop_
_entity_poly.entity_id
_entity_poly.type
_entity_poly.pdbx_seq_one_letter_code
_entity_poly.pdbx_strand_id
1 'polypeptide(L)' 'MSENDMALKEKAKKMMLDGESFVNIMSETNLRLKDLKRIQHEINKHF' A
#
# COMPACT_ATOMS: atom_id res chain seq x y z
N MET A 1 0.90 16.43 6.50
CA MET A 1 0.79 14.97 6.31
C MET A 1 0.61 14.38 7.70
N SER A 2 -0.54 13.79 7.97
CA SER A 2 -0.85 13.23 9.29
C SER A 2 0.02 11.98 9.50
N GLU A 3 0.55 11.74 10.69
CA GLU A 3 1.40 10.56 10.98
C GLU A 3 0.74 9.23 10.58
N ASN A 4 -0.59 9.18 10.59
CA ASN A 4 -1.39 8.05 10.14
C ASN A 4 -1.19 7.67 8.65
N ASP A 5 -0.95 8.65 7.76
CA ASP A 5 -0.85 8.38 6.32
C ASP A 5 0.42 7.59 5.98
N MET A 6 1.49 7.76 6.76
CA MET A 6 2.74 7.04 6.57
C MET A 6 2.61 5.59 7.04
N ALA A 7 2.01 5.38 8.22
CA ALA A 7 1.75 4.05 8.77
C ALA A 7 0.86 3.19 7.86
N LEU A 8 -0.20 3.78 7.28
CA LEU A 8 -1.07 3.07 6.33
C LEU A 8 -0.35 2.66 5.04
N LYS A 9 0.54 3.52 4.52
CA LYS A 9 1.36 3.19 3.35
C LYS A 9 2.37 2.09 3.64
N GLU A 10 3.01 2.09 4.81
CA GLU A 10 3.92 1.03 5.22
C GLU A 10 3.20 -0.31 5.40
N LYS A 11 2.01 -0.30 6.02
CA LYS A 11 1.16 -1.49 6.14
C LYS A 11 0.79 -2.03 4.75
N ALA A 12 0.35 -1.17 3.83
CA ALA A 12 0.05 -1.56 2.46
C ALA A 12 1.28 -2.10 1.71
N LYS A 13 2.48 -1.51 1.90
CA LYS A 13 3.74 -2.01 1.32
C LYS A 13 4.03 -3.44 1.74
N LYS A 14 3.91 -3.74 3.03
CA LYS A 14 4.13 -5.09 3.58
C LYS A 14 3.14 -6.10 2.99
N MET A 15 1.84 -5.78 3.03
CA MET A 15 0.80 -6.64 2.46
C MET A 15 1.00 -6.91 0.95
N MET A 16 1.47 -5.92 0.18
CA MET A 16 1.81 -6.14 -1.23
C MET A 16 3.00 -7.08 -1.43
N LEU A 17 4.03 -6.99 -0.59
CA LEU A 17 5.19 -7.89 -0.62
C LEU A 17 4.81 -9.31 -0.20
N ASP A 18 3.86 -9.45 0.73
CA ASP A 18 3.29 -10.73 1.17
C ASP A 18 2.38 -11.38 0.11
N GLY A 19 2.12 -10.68 -1.01
CA GLY A 19 1.31 -11.18 -2.11
C GLY A 19 -0.20 -10.99 -1.92
N GLU A 20 -0.63 -10.12 -1.01
CA GLU A 20 -2.04 -9.84 -0.80
C GLU A 20 -2.68 -9.09 -1.98
N SER A 21 -3.97 -9.34 -2.19
CA SER A 21 -4.75 -8.67 -3.23
C SER A 21 -5.06 -7.22 -2.86
N PHE A 22 -5.15 -6.33 -3.85
CA PHE A 22 -5.50 -4.93 -3.61
C PHE A 22 -6.84 -4.76 -2.88
N VAL A 23 -7.80 -5.67 -3.06
CA VAL A 23 -9.10 -5.59 -2.38
C VAL A 23 -8.93 -5.72 -0.87
N ASN A 24 -8.15 -6.69 -0.41
CA ASN A 24 -7.84 -6.87 1.01
C ASN A 24 -7.11 -5.66 1.57
N ILE A 25 -6.10 -5.18 0.84
CA ILE A 25 -5.29 -4.03 1.28
C ILE A 25 -6.14 -2.76 1.37
N MET A 26 -7.09 -2.53 0.45
CA MET A 26 -8.02 -1.41 0.54
C MET A 26 -8.90 -1.52 1.78
N SER A 27 -9.43 -2.70 2.09
CA SER A 27 -10.23 -2.94 3.30
C SER A 27 -9.43 -2.66 4.58
N GLU A 28 -8.16 -3.02 4.60
CA GLU A 28 -7.29 -2.95 5.79
C GLU A 28 -6.61 -1.60 6.01
N THR A 29 -6.43 -0.81 4.93
CA THR A 29 -5.68 0.45 4.98
C THR A 29 -6.54 1.67 4.62
N ASN A 30 -7.77 1.47 4.15
CA ASN A 30 -8.64 2.51 3.59
C ASN A 30 -7.97 3.35 2.49
N LEU A 31 -6.88 2.85 1.90
CA LEU A 31 -6.22 3.50 0.77
C LEU A 31 -7.02 3.26 -0.50
N ARG A 32 -6.97 4.24 -1.41
CA ARG A 32 -7.61 4.09 -2.71
C ARG A 32 -6.73 3.24 -3.62
N LEU A 33 -7.36 2.60 -4.61
CA LEU A 33 -6.66 1.82 -5.64
C LEU A 33 -5.54 2.59 -6.36
N LYS A 34 -5.71 3.91 -6.58
CA LYS A 34 -4.66 4.78 -7.14
C LYS A 34 -3.42 4.86 -6.23
N ASP A 35 -3.63 4.94 -4.92
CA ASP A 35 -2.57 5.03 -3.93
C ASP A 35 -1.84 3.68 -3.81
N LEU A 36 -2.59 2.58 -3.85
CA LEU A 36 -2.03 1.22 -3.93
C LEU A 36 -1.16 1.02 -5.18
N LYS A 37 -1.65 1.42 -6.36
CA LYS A 37 -0.85 1.33 -7.61
C LYS A 37 0.45 2.15 -7.55
N ARG A 38 0.43 3.31 -6.89
CA ARG A 38 1.64 4.11 -6.66
C ARG A 38 2.63 3.36 -5.77
N ILE A 39 2.15 2.75 -4.69
CA ILE A 39 2.98 1.95 -3.79
C ILE A 39 3.59 0.75 -4.52
N GLN A 40 2.80 0.03 -5.31
CA GLN A 40 3.31 -1.08 -6.12
C GLN A 40 4.38 -0.60 -7.10
N HIS A 41 4.17 0.55 -7.76
CA HIS A 41 5.16 1.11 -8.67
C HIS A 41 6.44 1.53 -7.95
N GLU A 42 6.36 2.08 -6.74
CA GLU A 42 7.54 2.37 -5.90
C GLU A 42 8.31 1.08 -5.56
N ILE A 43 7.61 0.01 -5.18
CA ILE A 43 8.23 -1.29 -4.91
C ILE A 43 8.96 -1.79 -6.17
N ASN A 44 8.28 -1.84 -7.32
CA ASN A 44 8.84 -2.30 -8.58
C ASN A 44 9.95 -1.40 -9.17
N LYS A 45 10.09 -0.16 -8.71
CA LYS A 45 11.16 0.75 -9.14
C LYS A 45 12.43 0.56 -8.30
N HIS A 46 12.27 0.11 -7.05
CA HIS A 46 13.37 -0.09 -6.11
C HIS A 46 13.88 -1.53 -6.08
N PHE A 47 13.09 -2.48 -6.57
CA PHE A 47 13.47 -3.87 -6.85
C PHE A 47 13.71 -4.08 -8.34
#